data_AF-A0A364LIG4-F1
#
_entry.id   AF-A0A364LIG4-F1
#
_cell.length_a   1.000
_cell.length_b   1.000
_cell.length_c   1.000
_cell.angle_alpha   90.00
_cell.angle_beta   90.00
_cell.angle_gamma   90.00
#
_symmetry.space_group_name_H-M   'P 1'
#
loop_
_entity.id
_entity.type
_entity.pdbx_description
1 polymer ?
#
loop_
_entity_poly.entity_id
_entity_poly.type
_entity_poly.pdbx_seq_one_letter_code
_entity_poly.pdbx_strand_id
1 'polypeptide(L)'
;MSGFALRSFALFCILAILIPVNGHAVEVPIYDFPLDLYSQNVNDYLPADSIDYDAPILSSNYQELQVEQFYQHYYSSDANGLSPWSEGLVRSLFPKIKQTELEILDEFNNKNKEPSARHYGENFKEHDAKWLNRIKHNMNLAALETLEFSEANRAIAINNSYARALPEAAPDFLPFQPARTRISLR
;
A
#
# COMPACT_ATOMS: atom_id res chain seq x y z
N MET A 1 -49.65 27.69 33.22
CA MET A 1 -48.88 28.47 32.23
C MET A 1 -47.53 27.81 31.92
N SER A 2 -47.50 26.51 31.55
CA SER A 2 -46.23 25.77 31.32
C SER A 2 -46.16 25.00 30.00
N GLY A 3 -47.24 24.93 29.21
CA GLY A 3 -47.27 24.17 27.95
C GLY A 3 -46.75 24.92 26.72
N PHE A 4 -46.69 26.26 26.76
CA PHE A 4 -46.28 27.07 25.60
C PHE A 4 -44.76 27.11 25.43
N ALA A 5 -44.00 27.15 26.53
CA ALA A 5 -42.54 27.19 26.50
C ALA A 5 -41.92 25.89 25.95
N LEU A 6 -42.51 24.73 26.28
CA LEU A 6 -42.01 23.43 25.84
C LEU A 6 -42.22 23.19 24.34
N ARG A 7 -43.33 23.69 23.78
CA ARG A 7 -43.63 23.60 22.34
C ARG A 7 -42.73 24.52 21.50
N SER A 8 -42.46 25.73 21.98
CA SER A 8 -41.51 26.63 21.31
C SER A 8 -40.07 26.13 21.37
N PHE A 9 -39.67 25.49 22.47
CA PHE A 9 -38.34 24.88 22.59
C PHE A 9 -38.18 23.68 21.62
N ALA A 10 -39.18 22.81 21.55
CA ALA A 10 -39.17 21.67 20.63
C ALA A 10 -39.13 22.10 19.16
N LEU A 11 -39.84 23.17 18.78
CA LEU A 11 -39.81 23.71 17.41
C LEU A 11 -38.43 24.30 17.07
N PHE A 12 -37.77 24.95 18.03
CA PHE A 12 -36.44 25.52 17.84
C PHE A 12 -35.37 24.42 17.65
N CYS A 13 -35.47 23.33 18.42
CA CYS A 13 -34.60 22.17 18.25
C CYS A 13 -34.78 21.48 16.88
N ILE A 14 -36.02 21.36 16.38
CA ILE A 14 -36.30 20.77 15.07
C ILE A 14 -35.79 21.67 13.93
N LEU A 15 -35.90 22.99 14.07
CA LEU A 15 -35.37 23.93 13.06
C LEU A 15 -33.84 23.94 13.01
N ALA A 16 -33.17 23.76 14.15
CA ALA A 16 -31.70 23.72 14.23
C ALA A 16 -31.09 22.46 13.58
N ILE A 17 -31.85 21.35 13.51
CA ILE A 17 -31.41 20.09 12.87
C ILE A 17 -31.53 20.17 11.33
N LEU A 18 -32.32 21.11 10.81
CA LEU A 18 -32.57 21.29 9.37
C LEU A 18 -31.61 22.27 8.68
N ILE A 19 -30.54 22.72 9.36
CA ILE A 19 -29.51 23.54 8.72
C ILE A 19 -28.55 22.58 8.00
N PRO A 20 -28.57 22.50 6.66
CA PRO A 20 -27.56 21.72 5.94
C PRO A 20 -26.20 22.38 6.16
N VAL A 21 -25.33 21.69 6.89
CA VAL A 21 -23.92 22.05 6.95
C VAL A 21 -23.33 21.70 5.59
N ASN A 22 -23.27 22.68 4.69
CA ASN A 22 -22.52 22.57 3.45
C ASN A 22 -21.02 22.59 3.81
N GLY A 23 -20.46 21.41 4.08
CA GLY A 23 -19.02 21.21 4.10
C GLY A 23 -18.51 21.32 2.66
N HIS A 24 -18.09 22.51 2.26
CA HIS A 24 -17.35 22.65 1.01
C HIS A 24 -15.98 22.01 1.21
N ALA A 25 -15.69 20.96 0.43
CA ALA A 25 -14.32 20.50 0.26
C ALA A 25 -13.54 21.66 -0.36
N VAL A 26 -12.61 22.24 0.40
CA VAL A 26 -11.64 23.18 -0.16
C VAL A 26 -10.83 22.39 -1.18
N GLU A 27 -10.98 22.70 -2.47
CA GLU A 27 -9.99 22.29 -3.45
C GLU A 27 -8.65 22.90 -3.01
N VAL A 28 -7.77 22.07 -2.46
CA VAL A 28 -6.39 22.46 -2.22
C VAL A 28 -5.76 22.55 -3.60
N PRO A 29 -5.36 23.75 -4.08
CA PRO A 29 -4.73 23.85 -5.38
C PRO A 29 -3.42 23.07 -5.31
N ILE A 30 -3.24 22.12 -6.23
CA ILE A 30 -1.95 21.47 -6.42
C ILE A 30 -1.09 22.50 -7.16
N TYR A 31 -0.09 23.01 -6.47
CA TYR A 31 0.92 23.87 -7.07
C TYR A 31 2.12 23.02 -7.48
N ASP A 32 2.67 23.29 -8.65
CA ASP A 32 3.95 22.70 -9.05
C ASP A 32 5.05 23.25 -8.13
N PHE A 33 5.81 22.35 -7.52
CA PHE A 33 6.98 22.74 -6.73
C PHE A 33 8.12 23.14 -7.69
N PRO A 34 8.66 24.36 -7.59
CA PRO A 34 9.69 24.84 -8.51
C PRO A 34 11.03 24.12 -8.28
N LEU A 35 11.45 23.31 -9.25
CA LEU A 35 12.75 22.59 -9.21
C LEU A 35 13.92 23.45 -9.66
N ASP A 36 13.68 24.54 -10.40
CA ASP A 36 14.69 25.47 -10.91
C ASP A 36 15.44 26.22 -9.80
N LEU A 37 14.87 26.26 -8.60
CA LEU A 37 15.50 26.85 -7.42
C LEU A 37 16.48 25.91 -6.71
N TYR A 38 16.57 24.64 -7.11
CA TYR A 38 17.39 23.62 -6.46
C TYR A 38 18.24 22.87 -7.47
N SER A 39 19.52 22.65 -7.16
CA SER A 39 20.36 21.82 -8.02
C SER A 39 19.85 20.39 -8.03
N GLN A 40 19.74 19.82 -9.22
CA GLN A 40 19.45 18.40 -9.42
C GLN A 40 20.75 17.58 -9.57
N ASN A 41 21.90 18.17 -9.25
CA ASN A 41 23.21 17.54 -9.30
C ASN A 41 23.74 17.35 -7.87
N VAL A 42 23.98 16.09 -7.49
CA VAL A 42 24.47 15.74 -6.15
C VAL A 42 25.83 16.38 -5.83
N ASN A 43 26.67 16.60 -6.85
CA ASN A 43 28.00 17.17 -6.67
C ASN A 43 27.98 18.62 -6.17
N ASP A 44 26.85 19.33 -6.30
CA ASP A 44 26.72 20.68 -5.75
C ASP A 44 26.52 20.66 -4.22
N TYR A 45 26.17 19.50 -3.67
CA TYR A 45 26.00 19.26 -2.23
C TYR A 45 27.12 18.40 -1.63
N LEU A 46 27.75 17.54 -2.45
CA LEU A 46 28.89 16.70 -2.12
C LEU A 46 30.02 16.93 -3.13
N PRO A 47 30.75 18.05 -3.03
CA PRO A 47 31.76 18.42 -4.02
C PRO A 47 32.93 17.43 -4.05
N ALA A 48 33.29 16.94 -5.24
CA ALA A 48 34.39 15.97 -5.42
C ALA A 48 35.78 16.52 -5.05
N ASP A 49 35.91 17.84 -4.91
CA ASP A 49 37.11 18.54 -4.50
C ASP A 49 37.12 18.92 -3.01
N SER A 50 36.11 18.50 -2.24
CA SER A 50 36.10 18.73 -0.79
C SER A 50 37.19 17.91 -0.09
N ILE A 51 37.76 18.47 0.97
CA ILE A 51 38.85 17.82 1.73
C ILE A 51 38.41 16.52 2.41
N ASP A 52 37.11 16.39 2.66
CA ASP A 52 36.44 15.27 3.30
C ASP A 52 35.64 14.42 2.31
N TYR A 53 35.84 14.58 1.00
CA TYR A 53 35.06 13.86 -0.02
C TYR A 53 35.15 12.33 0.16
N ASP A 54 36.36 11.84 0.45
CA ASP A 54 36.63 10.42 0.69
C ASP A 54 36.41 10.00 2.16
N ALA A 55 35.91 10.89 3.02
CA ALA A 55 35.67 10.57 4.42
C ALA A 55 34.48 9.60 4.54
N PRO A 56 34.64 8.44 5.21
CA PRO A 56 33.53 7.52 5.42
C PRO A 56 32.43 8.19 6.25
N ILE A 57 31.18 8.15 5.74
CA ILE A 57 30.00 8.65 6.46
C ILE A 57 29.71 7.79 7.71
N LEU A 58 30.08 6.51 7.67
CA LEU A 58 29.83 5.51 8.72
C LEU A 58 31.15 4.86 9.14
N SER A 59 31.20 4.38 10.39
CA SER A 59 32.33 3.58 10.86
C SER A 59 32.37 2.22 10.14
N SER A 60 33.57 1.67 9.95
CA SER A 60 33.76 0.35 9.31
C SER A 60 32.98 -0.76 10.01
N ASN A 61 33.07 -0.82 11.35
CA ASN A 61 32.35 -1.80 12.16
C ASN A 61 30.82 -1.75 11.93
N TYR A 62 30.25 -0.55 11.81
CA TYR A 62 28.82 -0.43 11.53
C TYR A 62 28.49 -0.93 10.12
N GLN A 63 29.30 -0.59 9.11
CA GLN A 63 29.10 -1.07 7.73
C GLN A 63 29.17 -2.60 7.66
N GLU A 64 30.16 -3.21 8.30
CA GLU A 64 30.31 -4.67 8.38
C GLU A 64 29.07 -5.32 8.99
N LEU A 65 28.58 -4.80 10.12
CA LEU A 65 27.35 -5.29 10.75
C LEU A 65 26.12 -5.17 9.84
N GLN A 66 25.98 -4.06 9.11
CA GLN A 66 24.87 -3.88 8.17
C GLN A 66 24.97 -4.83 6.98
N VAL A 67 26.17 -5.11 6.49
CA VAL A 67 26.40 -6.10 5.42
C VAL A 67 26.02 -7.50 5.90
N GLU A 68 26.43 -7.88 7.12
CA GLU A 68 26.02 -9.17 7.71
C GLU A 68 24.49 -9.28 7.83
N GLN A 69 23.82 -8.22 8.31
CA GLN A 69 22.36 -8.18 8.38
C GLN A 69 21.73 -8.31 6.99
N PHE A 70 22.26 -7.64 5.98
CA PHE A 70 21.80 -7.78 4.60
C PHE A 70 21.87 -9.23 4.12
N TYR A 71 22.99 -9.93 4.32
CA TYR A 71 23.11 -11.34 3.94
C TYR A 71 22.16 -12.25 4.73
N GLN A 72 21.97 -11.97 6.02
CA GLN A 72 21.02 -12.71 6.86
C GLN A 72 19.57 -12.59 6.35
N HIS A 73 19.17 -11.40 5.91
CA HIS A 73 17.83 -11.15 5.38
C HIS A 73 17.63 -11.63 3.94
N TYR A 74 18.68 -11.62 3.12
CA TYR A 74 18.52 -11.88 1.69
C TYR A 74 18.83 -13.34 1.32
N TYR A 75 19.87 -13.95 1.89
CA TYR A 75 20.41 -15.24 1.42
C TYR A 75 20.47 -16.35 2.48
N SER A 76 20.25 -16.07 3.76
CA SER A 76 20.42 -17.08 4.81
C SER A 76 19.45 -18.25 4.68
N SER A 77 19.99 -19.47 4.61
CA SER A 77 19.23 -20.72 4.66
C SER A 77 19.19 -21.34 6.05
N ASP A 78 19.81 -20.70 7.05
CA ASP A 78 19.88 -21.22 8.41
C ASP A 78 18.50 -21.32 9.05
N ALA A 79 18.33 -22.20 10.04
CA ALA A 79 17.05 -22.39 10.72
C ALA A 79 16.50 -21.10 11.37
N ASN A 80 17.39 -20.19 11.79
CA ASN A 80 17.05 -18.87 12.34
C ASN A 80 17.30 -17.72 11.34
N GLY A 81 17.55 -18.05 10.08
CA GLY A 81 17.75 -17.07 9.01
C GLY A 81 16.50 -16.23 8.76
N LEU A 82 16.68 -15.04 8.20
CA LEU A 82 15.62 -14.07 7.95
C LEU A 82 15.30 -13.91 6.46
N SER A 83 15.68 -14.91 5.65
CA SER A 83 15.48 -14.97 4.21
C SER A 83 14.40 -15.98 3.81
N PRO A 84 13.75 -15.81 2.64
CA PRO A 84 12.82 -16.80 2.07
C PRO A 84 13.42 -18.20 1.84
N TRP A 85 14.74 -18.38 1.97
CA TRP A 85 15.39 -19.69 1.90
C TRP A 85 15.49 -20.40 3.26
N SER A 86 15.21 -19.71 4.35
CA SER A 86 15.15 -20.28 5.71
C SER A 86 13.85 -21.02 5.95
N GLU A 87 13.94 -22.28 6.39
CA GLU A 87 12.77 -23.07 6.78
C GLU A 87 11.99 -22.42 7.93
N GLY A 88 12.70 -21.91 8.94
CA GLY A 88 12.09 -21.32 10.14
C GLY A 88 11.23 -20.11 9.79
N LEU A 89 11.76 -19.20 8.95
CA LEU A 89 10.99 -18.06 8.48
C LEU A 89 9.78 -18.50 7.66
N VAL A 90 9.97 -19.35 6.64
CA VAL A 90 8.89 -19.76 5.75
C VAL A 90 7.75 -20.44 6.50
N ARG A 91 8.06 -21.38 7.41
CA ARG A 91 7.05 -22.03 8.25
C ARG A 91 6.30 -21.06 9.16
N SER A 92 6.98 -20.02 9.66
CA SER A 92 6.34 -18.99 10.48
C SER A 92 5.31 -18.17 9.72
N LEU A 93 5.40 -18.14 8.38
CA LEU A 93 4.49 -17.40 7.50
C LEU A 93 3.26 -18.21 7.10
N PHE A 94 3.33 -19.53 6.99
CA PHE A 94 2.22 -20.37 6.50
C PHE A 94 0.86 -20.08 7.14
N PRO A 95 0.73 -19.95 8.47
CA PRO A 95 -0.57 -19.68 9.09
C PRO A 95 -1.16 -18.31 8.72
N LYS A 96 -0.32 -17.36 8.29
CA LYS A 96 -0.71 -15.99 7.98
C LYS A 96 -1.10 -15.81 6.52
N ILE A 97 -0.47 -16.56 5.60
CA ILE A 97 -0.66 -16.37 4.14
C ILE A 97 -2.14 -16.43 3.78
N LYS A 98 -2.85 -17.52 4.11
CA LYS A 98 -4.26 -17.66 3.73
C LYS A 98 -5.13 -16.54 4.30
N GLN A 99 -4.90 -16.16 5.56
CA GLN A 99 -5.65 -15.09 6.20
C GLN A 99 -5.42 -13.76 5.48
N THR A 100 -4.17 -13.43 5.17
CA THR A 100 -3.82 -12.22 4.41
C THR A 100 -4.43 -12.22 3.01
N GLU A 101 -4.39 -13.34 2.28
CA GLU A 101 -5.02 -13.44 0.95
C GLU A 101 -6.54 -13.21 1.00
N LEU A 102 -7.21 -13.68 2.06
CA LEU A 102 -8.65 -13.45 2.26
C LEU A 102 -8.96 -12.00 2.61
N GLU A 103 -8.12 -11.36 3.43
CA GLU A 103 -8.23 -9.94 3.76
C GLU A 103 -8.06 -9.06 2.52
N ILE A 104 -7.06 -9.35 1.68
CA ILE A 104 -6.87 -8.69 0.39
C ILE A 104 -8.12 -8.89 -0.48
N LEU A 105 -8.65 -10.11 -0.60
CA LEU A 105 -9.86 -10.34 -1.39
C LEU A 105 -11.10 -9.58 -0.89
N ASP A 106 -11.22 -9.36 0.42
CA ASP A 106 -12.28 -8.53 0.98
C ASP A 106 -12.06 -7.05 0.68
N GLU A 107 -10.80 -6.59 0.71
CA GLU A 107 -10.43 -5.25 0.28
C GLU A 107 -10.87 -5.00 -1.17
N PHE A 108 -10.68 -5.91 -2.12
CA PHE A 108 -11.11 -5.67 -3.51
C PHE A 108 -12.62 -5.89 -3.77
N ASN A 109 -13.41 -6.19 -2.74
CA ASN A 109 -14.84 -6.44 -2.87
C ASN A 109 -15.69 -5.17 -2.73
N ASN A 110 -16.28 -4.70 -3.84
CA ASN A 110 -17.10 -3.50 -3.86
C ASN A 110 -18.49 -3.63 -3.18
N LYS A 111 -18.99 -4.84 -2.90
CA LYS A 111 -20.41 -5.07 -2.54
C LYS A 111 -20.89 -4.27 -1.33
N ASN A 112 -20.04 -4.07 -0.33
CA ASN A 112 -20.39 -3.40 0.93
C ASN A 112 -19.57 -2.12 1.16
N LYS A 113 -19.05 -1.53 0.09
CA LYS A 113 -18.18 -0.36 0.17
C LYS A 113 -18.91 0.93 -0.21
N GLU A 114 -18.62 1.97 0.56
CA GLU A 114 -18.96 3.34 0.20
C GLU A 114 -18.28 3.74 -1.13
N PRO A 115 -18.89 4.60 -1.95
CA PRO A 115 -18.37 4.96 -3.26
C PRO A 115 -16.89 5.41 -3.25
N SER A 116 -16.46 6.11 -2.19
CA SER A 116 -15.08 6.59 -2.02
C SER A 116 -14.02 5.49 -1.82
N ALA A 117 -14.45 4.26 -1.49
CA ALA A 117 -13.58 3.12 -1.21
C ALA A 117 -13.70 2.02 -2.28
N ARG A 118 -14.51 2.25 -3.33
CA ARG A 118 -14.71 1.26 -4.39
C ARG A 118 -13.54 1.22 -5.36
N HIS A 119 -13.37 0.06 -5.96
CA HIS A 119 -12.30 -0.28 -6.85
C HIS A 119 -12.77 -0.29 -8.31
N TYR A 120 -11.95 0.24 -9.21
CA TYR A 120 -12.24 0.46 -10.61
C TYR A 120 -11.13 -0.12 -11.48
N GLY A 121 -11.51 -0.73 -12.61
CA GLY A 121 -10.55 -1.24 -13.58
C GLY A 121 -10.01 -0.15 -14.53
N GLU A 122 -9.15 -0.55 -15.46
CA GLU A 122 -8.55 0.30 -16.50
C GLU A 122 -9.53 1.09 -17.37
N ASN A 123 -10.76 0.60 -17.51
CA ASN A 123 -11.84 1.28 -18.23
C ASN A 123 -12.64 2.26 -17.35
N PHE A 124 -12.15 2.53 -16.14
CA PHE A 124 -12.78 3.35 -15.10
C PHE A 124 -14.19 2.90 -14.70
N LYS A 125 -14.49 1.61 -14.84
CA LYS A 125 -15.73 1.01 -14.35
C LYS A 125 -15.48 0.23 -13.07
N GLU A 126 -16.44 0.26 -12.16
CA GLU A 126 -16.39 -0.52 -10.92
C GLU A 126 -16.17 -2.00 -11.22
N HIS A 127 -15.28 -2.63 -10.47
CA HIS A 127 -15.14 -4.07 -10.48
C HIS A 127 -16.43 -4.73 -9.96
N ASP A 128 -16.88 -5.76 -10.69
CA ASP A 128 -18.08 -6.52 -10.35
C ASP A 128 -17.75 -7.83 -9.63
N ALA A 129 -18.78 -8.48 -9.09
CA ALA A 129 -18.62 -9.77 -8.41
C ALA A 129 -18.09 -10.88 -9.33
N LYS A 130 -18.38 -10.79 -10.64
CA LYS A 130 -17.91 -11.78 -11.63
C LYS A 130 -16.40 -11.69 -11.80
N TRP A 131 -15.84 -10.49 -11.85
CA TRP A 131 -14.41 -10.22 -11.88
C TRP A 131 -13.72 -10.81 -10.65
N LEU A 132 -14.21 -10.48 -9.44
CA LEU A 132 -13.58 -10.96 -8.20
C LEU A 132 -13.67 -12.47 -8.06
N ASN A 133 -14.79 -13.08 -8.45
CA ASN A 133 -14.97 -14.53 -8.40
C ASN A 133 -14.03 -15.28 -9.36
N ARG A 134 -13.72 -14.70 -10.52
CA ARG A 134 -12.71 -15.26 -11.44
C ARG A 134 -11.33 -15.29 -10.80
N ILE A 135 -10.94 -14.20 -10.13
CA ILE A 135 -9.66 -14.11 -9.42
C ILE A 135 -9.61 -15.12 -8.27
N LYS A 136 -10.65 -15.17 -7.43
CA LYS A 136 -10.78 -16.16 -6.34
C LYS A 136 -10.62 -17.60 -6.81
N HIS A 137 -11.22 -17.92 -7.95
CA HIS A 137 -11.10 -19.24 -8.56
C HIS A 137 -9.66 -19.52 -9.01
N ASN A 138 -8.99 -18.55 -9.65
CA ASN A 138 -7.61 -18.70 -10.13
C ASN A 138 -6.57 -18.80 -9.00
N MET A 139 -6.83 -18.18 -7.84
CA MET A 139 -5.93 -18.23 -6.68
C MET A 139 -5.81 -19.63 -6.05
N ASN A 140 -6.82 -20.50 -6.22
CA ASN A 140 -6.87 -21.82 -5.62
C ASN A 140 -6.50 -21.84 -4.11
N LEU A 141 -7.17 -20.99 -3.32
CA LEU A 141 -6.87 -20.80 -1.89
C LEU A 141 -6.91 -22.07 -1.03
N ALA A 142 -7.61 -23.12 -1.49
CA ALA A 142 -7.65 -24.41 -0.81
C ALA A 142 -6.26 -25.09 -0.77
N ALA A 143 -5.40 -24.85 -1.77
CA ALA A 143 -4.04 -25.40 -1.80
C ALA A 143 -3.14 -24.83 -0.69
N LEU A 144 -3.52 -23.69 -0.10
CA LEU A 144 -2.77 -23.08 1.01
C LEU A 144 -2.88 -23.87 2.32
N GLU A 145 -3.86 -24.78 2.45
CA GLU A 145 -4.04 -25.63 3.64
C GLU A 145 -2.97 -26.71 3.79
N THR A 146 -2.31 -27.06 2.68
CA THR A 146 -1.32 -28.14 2.61
C THR A 146 0.07 -27.61 2.26
N LEU A 147 0.37 -26.36 2.63
CA LEU A 147 1.69 -25.78 2.39
C LEU A 147 2.74 -26.49 3.24
N GLU A 148 3.80 -26.95 2.57
CA GLU A 148 4.96 -27.54 3.21
C GLU A 148 6.23 -26.88 2.69
N PHE A 149 7.20 -26.74 3.59
CA PHE A 149 8.53 -26.27 3.19
C PHE A 149 9.27 -27.41 2.49
N SER A 150 9.92 -27.09 1.37
CA SER A 150 10.83 -28.00 0.67
C SER A 150 12.00 -27.20 0.13
N GLU A 151 13.23 -27.65 0.43
CA GLU A 151 14.44 -27.01 -0.08
C GLU A 151 14.52 -27.00 -1.60
N ALA A 152 13.94 -28.02 -2.25
CA ALA A 152 13.87 -28.10 -3.72
C ALA A 152 13.00 -27.00 -4.35
N ASN A 153 12.15 -26.33 -3.55
CA ASN A 153 11.32 -25.21 -3.99
C ASN A 153 11.99 -23.84 -3.76
N ARG A 154 13.22 -23.78 -3.24
CA ARG A 154 13.99 -22.53 -3.20
C ARG A 154 14.18 -22.03 -4.62
N ALA A 155 13.84 -20.75 -4.83
CA ALA A 155 13.86 -20.15 -6.15
C ALA A 155 14.50 -18.76 -6.11
N ILE A 156 14.83 -18.27 -7.31
CA ILE A 156 15.36 -16.93 -7.56
C ILE A 156 14.59 -16.29 -8.71
N ALA A 157 14.36 -14.98 -8.64
CA ALA A 157 13.81 -14.24 -9.76
C ALA A 157 14.87 -14.11 -10.87
N ILE A 158 14.58 -14.63 -12.05
CA ILE A 158 15.48 -14.55 -13.22
C ILE A 158 15.20 -13.33 -14.11
N ASN A 159 14.08 -12.66 -13.88
CA ASN A 159 13.67 -11.44 -14.56
C ASN A 159 13.11 -10.47 -13.52
N ASN A 160 13.14 -9.17 -13.83
CA ASN A 160 12.37 -8.19 -13.07
C ASN A 160 10.89 -8.58 -13.12
N SER A 161 10.26 -8.61 -11.95
CA SER A 161 8.86 -8.98 -11.80
C SER A 161 8.17 -8.01 -10.84
N TYR A 162 6.85 -8.00 -10.89
CA TYR A 162 6.02 -7.18 -10.01
C TYR A 162 5.28 -8.08 -9.03
N ALA A 163 5.52 -7.85 -7.74
CA ALA A 163 4.60 -8.36 -6.72
C ALA A 163 3.27 -7.62 -6.86
N ARG A 164 2.16 -8.37 -6.90
CA ARG A 164 0.80 -7.85 -7.05
C ARG A 164 -0.05 -8.39 -5.91
N ALA A 165 -1.00 -7.58 -5.44
CA ALA A 165 -1.92 -8.00 -4.38
C ALA A 165 -2.88 -9.11 -4.84
N LEU A 166 -3.34 -9.06 -6.09
CA LEU A 166 -4.12 -10.12 -6.73
C LEU A 166 -3.37 -10.66 -7.94
N PRO A 167 -3.60 -11.93 -8.36
CA PRO A 167 -3.01 -12.50 -9.58
C PRO A 167 -3.70 -11.96 -10.84
N GLU A 168 -3.63 -10.65 -11.03
CA GLU A 168 -4.20 -9.89 -12.14
C GLU A 168 -3.15 -8.88 -12.63
N ALA A 169 -3.01 -8.77 -13.95
CA ALA A 169 -2.06 -7.85 -14.57
C ALA A 169 -2.67 -6.46 -14.77
N ALA A 170 -3.99 -6.40 -14.93
CA ALA A 170 -4.72 -5.16 -15.08
C ALA A 170 -4.57 -4.28 -13.82
N PRO A 171 -4.47 -2.95 -13.99
CA PRO A 171 -4.41 -2.04 -12.86
C PRO A 171 -5.75 -1.95 -12.15
N ASP A 172 -5.67 -1.56 -10.88
CA ASP A 172 -6.80 -1.25 -10.03
C ASP A 172 -6.69 0.19 -9.53
N PHE A 173 -7.81 0.88 -9.50
CA PHE A 173 -7.89 2.27 -9.08
C PHE A 173 -8.93 2.45 -7.99
N LEU A 174 -8.58 3.24 -6.98
CA LEU A 174 -9.57 3.90 -6.13
C LEU A 174 -10.25 5.04 -6.93
N PRO A 175 -11.40 5.56 -6.47
CA PRO A 175 -12.09 6.63 -7.17
C PRO A 175 -11.16 7.83 -7.31
N PHE A 176 -11.29 8.53 -8.43
CA PHE A 176 -10.49 9.70 -8.73
C PHE A 176 -10.63 10.76 -7.62
N GLN A 177 -9.58 10.92 -6.82
CA GLN A 177 -9.39 12.10 -5.98
C GLN A 177 -8.53 13.10 -6.77
N PRO A 178 -9.00 14.34 -6.98
CA PRO A 178 -8.29 15.35 -7.80
C PRO A 178 -6.83 15.57 -7.42
N ALA A 179 -6.47 15.28 -6.16
CA ALA A 179 -5.14 15.53 -5.60
C ALA A 179 -4.09 14.43 -5.83
N ARG A 180 -4.47 13.18 -6.16
CA ARG A 180 -3.53 12.03 -6.12
C ARG A 180 -3.20 11.41 -7.47
N THR A 181 -3.99 11.65 -8.52
CA THR A 181 -3.88 10.85 -9.75
C THR A 181 -3.93 11.71 -11.01
N ARG A 182 -3.05 12.72 -11.13
CA ARG A 182 -2.71 13.32 -12.42
C ARG A 182 -1.27 12.94 -12.80
N ILE A 183 -1.14 11.94 -13.66
CA ILE A 183 0.07 11.79 -14.48
C ILE A 183 -0.03 12.87 -15.56
N SER A 184 0.70 13.97 -15.38
CA SER A 184 0.80 15.02 -16.37
C SER A 184 1.59 14.48 -17.56
N LEU A 185 0.89 14.04 -18.61
CA LEU A 185 1.47 13.89 -19.94
C LEU A 185 1.56 15.30 -20.53
N ARG A 186 2.73 15.92 -20.41
CA ARG A 186 3.15 17.02 -21.28
C ARG A 186 4.27 16.54 -22.16
#